data_AF-A0A1A8RD70-F1
#
_entry.id   AF-A0A1A8RD70-F1
#
_cell.length_a   1.000
_cell.length_b   1.000
_cell.length_c   1.000
_cell.angle_alpha   90.00
_cell.angle_beta   90.00
_cell.angle_gamma   90.00
#
_symmetry.space_group_name_H-M   'P 1'
#
loop_
_entity.id
_entity.type
_entity.pdbx_description
1 polymer ?
#
loop_
_entity_poly.entity_id
_entity_poly.type
_entity_poly.pdbx_seq_one_letter_code
_entity_poly.pdbx_strand_id
1 'polypeptide(L)'
;MKCEATCVKIEPGEASENKPNLRRRMGSFVAKLEPEKQIPVPVKQEPVEFKQPVEVDKFKSRYKKMIPLVPPSPVDLVVCLVCGSGGDEDRLLLCDGCDDSYHTFCLIPPLHDVPKGDWRCPRCLAQECCKPHEAFGFEQAHRDYSLRAFGQMADAFKSDYFNMPVHMVPMELVEKEFWRLVGAIEEDVTVEYGADIASKEFGSGFPIPNGKFKVSPADEKYLNCGWNLNNLAMMNPSVLTHVTADICGMTLPWLYVGMCFSSFCW
;
A
#
# COMPACT_ATOMS: atom_id res chain seq x y z
N MET A 1 -11.78 4.00 -54.09
CA MET A 1 -11.23 5.15 -54.84
C MET A 1 -11.68 6.44 -54.20
N LYS A 2 -10.75 7.11 -53.51
CA LYS A 2 -10.59 8.55 -53.25
C LYS A 2 -9.77 8.66 -51.96
N CYS A 3 -8.47 8.87 -52.15
CA CYS A 3 -7.49 9.15 -51.12
C CYS A 3 -7.55 10.65 -50.81
N GLU A 4 -7.56 11.01 -49.53
CA GLU A 4 -7.22 12.36 -49.08
C GLU A 4 -5.94 12.24 -48.25
N ALA A 5 -4.87 12.81 -48.82
CA ALA A 5 -3.57 12.94 -48.20
C ALA A 5 -3.48 14.34 -47.60
N THR A 6 -3.35 14.44 -46.28
CA THR A 6 -3.06 15.68 -45.57
C THR A 6 -1.55 15.78 -45.34
N CYS A 7 -0.95 16.76 -46.02
CA CYS A 7 0.45 17.11 -45.96
C CYS A 7 0.76 17.89 -44.66
N VAL A 8 1.70 17.39 -43.87
CA VAL A 8 2.25 18.11 -42.70
C VAL A 8 3.50 18.87 -43.15
N LYS A 9 3.47 20.19 -43.00
CA LYS A 9 4.62 21.08 -43.21
C LYS A 9 5.63 20.89 -42.09
N ILE A 10 6.90 20.75 -42.47
CA ILE A 10 8.08 20.78 -41.59
C ILE A 10 8.76 22.12 -41.84
N GLU A 11 9.09 22.85 -40.77
CA GLU A 11 10.14 23.88 -40.79
C GLU A 11 11.15 23.61 -39.66
N PRO A 12 12.43 23.99 -39.83
CA PRO A 12 13.56 23.47 -39.06
C PRO A 12 13.90 24.36 -37.86
N GLY A 13 14.27 23.75 -36.73
CA GLY A 13 14.68 24.46 -35.52
C GLY A 13 15.78 23.73 -34.76
N GLU A 14 17.00 24.16 -35.02
CA GLU A 14 18.21 24.19 -34.17
C GLU A 14 18.60 22.99 -33.30
N ALA A 15 19.79 22.47 -33.62
CA ALA A 15 20.55 21.55 -32.78
C ALA A 15 21.08 22.26 -31.53
N SER A 16 20.73 21.76 -30.35
CA SER A 16 21.45 22.03 -29.11
C SER A 16 21.92 20.70 -28.54
N GLU A 17 23.21 20.43 -28.70
CA GLU A 17 23.91 19.36 -28.01
C GLU A 17 23.95 19.69 -26.51
N ASN A 18 23.36 18.85 -25.67
CA ASN A 18 23.68 18.80 -24.25
C ASN A 18 23.45 17.37 -23.73
N LYS A 19 24.46 16.51 -23.90
CA LYS A 19 24.61 15.26 -23.15
C LYS A 19 25.36 15.56 -21.84
N PRO A 20 24.79 15.36 -20.64
CA PRO A 20 25.60 15.35 -19.44
C PRO A 20 26.27 13.97 -19.31
N ASN A 21 27.60 13.97 -19.46
CA ASN A 21 28.47 12.84 -19.16
C ASN A 21 28.45 12.57 -17.65
N LEU A 22 27.77 11.49 -17.22
CA LEU A 22 27.76 11.03 -15.83
C LEU A 22 29.10 10.35 -15.47
N ARG A 23 30.14 11.16 -15.27
CA ARG A 23 31.38 10.73 -14.63
C ARG A 23 32.16 11.92 -14.04
N ARG A 24 31.90 12.24 -12.76
CA ARG A 24 32.90 12.49 -11.67
C ARG A 24 32.41 13.48 -10.59
N ARG A 25 32.55 12.99 -9.34
CA ARG A 25 33.02 13.62 -8.08
C ARG A 25 32.26 14.79 -7.42
N MET A 26 31.71 14.45 -6.24
CA MET A 26 31.82 15.11 -4.92
C MET A 26 31.61 16.64 -4.83
N GLY A 27 30.52 17.01 -4.18
CA GLY A 27 30.29 18.35 -3.60
C GLY A 27 28.86 18.51 -3.12
N SER A 28 28.67 18.48 -1.79
CA SER A 28 27.38 18.70 -1.12
C SER A 28 26.85 20.10 -1.36
N PHE A 29 25.60 20.21 -1.82
CA PHE A 29 24.72 21.37 -1.60
C PHE A 29 23.27 20.87 -1.50
N VAL A 30 22.76 20.82 -0.27
CA VAL A 30 21.34 20.62 0.02
C VAL A 30 20.62 21.94 -0.26
N ALA A 31 19.89 22.01 -1.37
CA ALA A 31 18.93 23.07 -1.61
C ALA A 31 17.59 22.67 -0.96
N LYS A 32 17.20 23.42 0.09
CA LYS A 32 15.84 23.37 0.65
C LYS A 32 14.84 23.81 -0.42
N LEU A 33 13.84 22.98 -0.71
CA LEU A 33 12.65 23.40 -1.46
C LEU A 33 11.66 24.05 -0.49
N GLU A 34 11.16 25.22 -0.89
CA GLU A 34 10.15 25.99 -0.16
C GLU A 34 8.78 25.28 -0.15
N PRO A 35 7.96 25.46 0.89
CA PRO A 35 6.62 24.87 0.94
C PRO A 35 5.67 25.65 0.02
N GLU A 36 5.10 24.97 -0.97
CA GLU A 36 4.04 25.53 -1.82
C GLU A 36 2.73 25.71 -1.03
N LYS A 37 2.02 26.79 -1.40
CA LYS A 37 0.86 27.34 -0.72
C LYS A 37 -0.38 26.44 -0.86
N GLN A 38 -0.97 26.05 0.25
CA GLN A 38 -2.28 25.41 0.29
C GLN A 38 -3.41 26.40 -0.03
N ILE A 39 -4.29 26.02 -0.94
CA ILE A 39 -5.51 26.74 -1.32
C ILE A 39 -6.61 26.36 -0.30
N PRO A 40 -7.30 27.32 0.37
CA PRO A 40 -8.30 26.97 1.39
C PRO A 40 -9.64 26.60 0.77
N VAL A 41 -10.19 25.44 1.16
CA VAL A 41 -11.60 25.07 0.93
C VAL A 41 -12.41 25.54 2.16
N PRO A 42 -13.52 26.29 1.98
CA PRO A 42 -14.27 26.86 3.09
C PRO A 42 -15.25 25.83 3.67
N VAL A 43 -15.00 25.38 4.90
CA VAL A 43 -16.00 24.63 5.71
C VAL A 43 -16.67 25.63 6.66
N LYS A 44 -18.00 25.74 6.53
CA LYS A 44 -18.87 26.61 7.36
C LYS A 44 -18.80 26.17 8.83
N GLN A 45 -18.54 27.11 9.72
CA GLN A 45 -18.68 26.95 11.17
C GLN A 45 -20.03 27.53 11.63
N GLU A 46 -20.78 26.78 12.42
CA GLU A 46 -21.92 27.29 13.19
C GLU A 46 -21.45 27.81 14.57
N PRO A 47 -22.11 28.83 15.14
CA PRO A 47 -21.62 29.51 16.34
C PRO A 47 -22.07 28.81 17.62
N VAL A 48 -21.12 28.57 18.54
CA VAL A 48 -21.44 28.20 19.94
C VAL A 48 -21.25 29.43 20.82
N GLU A 49 -22.35 29.91 21.41
CA GLU A 49 -22.41 31.02 22.35
C GLU A 49 -21.63 30.73 23.64
N PHE A 50 -20.79 31.70 24.03
CA PHE A 50 -20.17 31.81 25.35
C PHE A 50 -21.20 32.38 26.35
N LYS A 51 -21.44 31.70 27.47
CA LYS A 51 -22.08 32.31 28.65
C LYS A 51 -21.19 32.15 29.89
N GLN A 52 -20.94 33.30 30.52
CA GLN A 52 -20.15 33.52 31.74
C GLN A 52 -20.84 32.96 33.01
N PRO A 53 -20.09 32.79 34.11
CA PRO A 53 -20.54 32.08 35.30
C PRO A 53 -21.39 32.94 36.23
N VAL A 54 -22.30 32.30 36.97
CA VAL A 54 -23.02 32.89 38.11
C VAL A 54 -22.62 32.14 39.37
N GLU A 55 -22.29 32.90 40.40
CA GLU A 55 -21.72 32.45 41.67
C GLU A 55 -22.78 32.48 42.80
N VAL A 56 -22.59 31.58 43.78
CA VAL A 56 -23.08 31.57 45.18
C VAL A 56 -24.54 31.16 45.46
N ASP A 57 -24.74 30.02 46.15
CA ASP A 57 -25.21 30.11 47.55
C ASP A 57 -24.92 28.89 48.45
N LYS A 58 -24.67 29.20 49.72
CA LYS A 58 -24.28 28.29 50.80
C LYS A 58 -25.51 27.63 51.45
N PHE A 59 -25.46 26.31 51.66
CA PHE A 59 -26.20 25.69 52.77
C PHE A 59 -25.33 24.71 53.55
N LYS A 60 -25.31 24.91 54.87
CA LYS A 60 -24.55 24.15 55.86
C LYS A 60 -25.24 22.80 56.13
N SER A 61 -24.47 21.72 56.26
CA SER A 61 -24.77 20.68 57.24
C SER A 61 -23.48 19.99 57.70
N ARG A 62 -23.28 20.03 59.02
CA ARG A 62 -22.19 19.41 59.76
C ARG A 62 -22.60 17.97 60.09
N TYR A 63 -21.85 16.95 59.66
CA TYR A 63 -21.57 15.78 60.50
C TYR A 63 -20.18 15.25 60.18
N LYS A 64 -19.30 15.37 61.17
CA LYS A 64 -17.89 15.01 61.16
C LYS A 64 -17.79 13.55 61.61
N LYS A 65 -17.30 12.63 60.78
CA LYS A 65 -16.68 11.37 61.21
C LYS A 65 -15.27 11.35 60.64
N MET A 66 -14.29 11.43 61.54
CA MET A 66 -12.87 11.38 61.20
C MET A 66 -12.47 9.93 60.95
N ILE A 67 -11.95 9.66 59.76
CA ILE A 67 -11.18 8.46 59.43
C ILE A 67 -9.76 8.96 59.11
N PRO A 68 -8.68 8.38 59.65
CA PRO A 68 -7.33 8.82 59.33
C PRO A 68 -7.02 8.56 57.84
N LEU A 69 -6.74 9.62 57.09
CA LEU A 69 -6.26 9.54 55.71
C LEU A 69 -4.79 9.10 55.72
N VAL A 70 -4.54 7.83 55.44
CA VAL A 70 -3.26 7.39 54.88
C VAL A 70 -3.16 7.99 53.48
N PRO A 71 -2.07 8.67 53.09
CA PRO A 71 -1.91 9.12 51.72
C PRO A 71 -1.88 7.88 50.81
N PRO A 72 -2.74 7.79 49.77
CA PRO A 72 -2.69 6.66 48.85
C PRO A 72 -1.31 6.65 48.20
N SER A 73 -0.74 5.46 48.12
CA SER A 73 0.54 5.26 47.47
C SER A 73 0.40 5.52 45.97
N PRO A 74 1.48 5.85 45.23
CA PRO A 74 1.39 6.19 43.80
C PRO A 74 0.86 5.06 42.90
N VAL A 75 0.57 3.88 43.45
CA VAL A 75 0.04 2.70 42.73
C VAL A 75 -1.50 2.64 42.71
N ASP A 76 -2.21 3.55 43.40
CA ASP A 76 -3.66 3.47 43.62
C ASP A 76 -4.55 4.09 42.51
N LEU A 77 -4.12 4.12 41.24
CA LEU A 77 -4.90 4.78 40.16
C LEU A 77 -5.06 3.99 38.85
N VAL A 78 -4.72 2.70 38.82
CA VAL A 78 -4.97 1.86 37.64
C VAL A 78 -6.43 1.45 37.63
N VAL A 79 -7.28 2.23 36.96
CA VAL A 79 -8.73 2.00 36.88
C VAL A 79 -9.13 1.62 35.46
N CYS A 80 -10.09 0.70 35.35
CA CYS A 80 -10.64 0.37 34.05
C CYS A 80 -11.35 1.58 33.44
N LEU A 81 -11.02 1.94 32.20
CA LEU A 81 -11.61 3.09 31.51
C LEU A 81 -13.09 2.93 31.13
N VAL A 82 -13.64 1.72 31.27
CA VAL A 82 -15.05 1.44 30.96
C VAL A 82 -15.93 1.57 32.20
N CYS A 83 -15.53 0.96 33.32
CA CYS A 83 -16.33 0.93 34.55
C CYS A 83 -15.85 1.90 35.64
N GLY A 84 -14.65 2.47 35.50
CA GLY A 84 -14.05 3.39 36.47
C GLY A 84 -13.58 2.73 37.78
N SER A 85 -13.60 1.39 37.86
CA SER A 85 -13.18 0.62 39.03
C SER A 85 -11.78 0.05 38.85
N GLY A 86 -11.01 -0.03 39.94
CA GLY A 86 -9.74 -0.77 40.03
C GLY A 86 -9.89 -2.16 40.68
N GLY A 87 -11.12 -2.63 40.95
CA GLY A 87 -11.36 -4.00 41.44
C GLY A 87 -10.98 -5.06 40.41
N ASP A 88 -11.02 -6.35 40.78
CA ASP A 88 -10.74 -7.49 39.87
C ASP A 88 -9.40 -7.34 39.10
N GLU A 89 -8.34 -7.00 39.84
CA GLU A 89 -6.99 -6.74 39.30
C GLU A 89 -6.44 -7.93 38.49
N ASP A 90 -6.81 -9.16 38.84
CA ASP A 90 -6.43 -10.39 38.14
C ASP A 90 -6.99 -10.47 36.70
N ARG A 91 -7.99 -9.64 36.40
CA ARG A 91 -8.66 -9.54 35.10
C ARG A 91 -8.51 -8.16 34.46
N LEU A 92 -7.62 -7.32 34.99
CA LEU A 92 -7.34 -6.00 34.47
C LEU A 92 -6.17 -6.07 33.47
N LEU A 93 -6.45 -5.74 32.22
CA LEU A 93 -5.48 -5.69 31.14
C LEU A 93 -4.90 -4.30 31.00
N LEU A 94 -3.60 -4.23 30.70
CA LEU A 94 -2.92 -3.02 30.26
C LEU A 94 -2.64 -3.12 28.76
N CYS A 95 -2.91 -2.05 28.03
CA CYS A 95 -2.62 -1.98 26.61
C CYS A 95 -1.14 -1.69 26.36
N ASP A 96 -0.38 -2.54 25.67
CA ASP A 96 1.05 -2.24 25.40
C ASP A 96 1.28 -1.16 24.33
N GLY A 97 0.22 -0.49 23.87
CA GLY A 97 0.30 0.66 22.95
C GLY A 97 0.07 2.02 23.61
N CYS A 98 -0.66 2.08 24.72
CA CYS A 98 -1.02 3.35 25.38
C CYS A 98 -1.10 3.28 26.91
N ASP A 99 -0.78 2.13 27.50
CA ASP A 99 -0.85 1.83 28.94
C ASP A 99 -2.23 1.99 29.59
N ASP A 100 -3.28 2.27 28.81
CA ASP A 100 -4.67 2.33 29.28
C ASP A 100 -5.15 0.96 29.81
N SER A 101 -5.98 0.98 30.86
CA SER A 101 -6.43 -0.22 31.57
C SER A 101 -7.88 -0.62 31.28
N TYR A 102 -8.14 -1.92 31.11
CA TYR A 102 -9.46 -2.47 30.76
C TYR A 102 -9.69 -3.83 31.42
N HIS A 103 -10.86 -4.04 32.05
CA HIS A 103 -11.24 -5.40 32.45
C HIS A 103 -11.54 -6.27 31.24
N THR A 104 -11.14 -7.55 31.30
CA THR A 104 -11.46 -8.54 30.26
C THR A 104 -12.96 -8.57 29.93
N PHE A 105 -13.82 -8.45 30.95
CA PHE A 105 -15.28 -8.47 30.82
C PHE A 105 -15.91 -7.13 30.43
N CYS A 106 -15.18 -6.02 30.54
CA CYS A 106 -15.64 -4.70 30.11
C CYS A 106 -15.39 -4.44 28.61
N LEU A 107 -14.61 -5.31 27.95
CA LEU A 107 -14.36 -5.25 26.52
C LEU A 107 -15.58 -5.77 25.73
N ILE A 108 -15.66 -5.34 24.47
CA ILE A 108 -16.67 -5.81 23.51
C ILE A 108 -15.92 -6.36 22.29
N PRO A 109 -15.95 -7.68 22.02
CA PRO A 109 -16.54 -8.73 22.86
C PRO A 109 -15.77 -8.94 24.18
N PRO A 110 -16.44 -9.43 25.25
CA PRO A 110 -15.78 -9.80 26.50
C PRO A 110 -14.75 -10.90 26.30
N LEU A 111 -13.59 -10.75 26.92
CA LEU A 111 -12.56 -11.79 26.96
C LEU A 111 -12.78 -12.68 28.19
N HIS A 112 -12.67 -14.00 27.99
CA HIS A 112 -12.86 -14.97 29.07
C HIS A 112 -11.62 -15.07 29.96
N ASP A 113 -10.43 -14.99 29.34
CA ASP A 113 -9.13 -15.10 29.98
C ASP A 113 -8.20 -13.97 29.51
N VAL A 114 -7.14 -13.72 30.29
CA VAL A 114 -6.06 -12.79 29.91
C VAL A 114 -5.34 -13.32 28.66
N PRO A 115 -5.26 -12.55 27.55
CA PRO A 115 -4.56 -12.96 26.34
C PRO A 115 -3.08 -13.29 26.59
N LYS A 116 -2.54 -14.23 25.82
CA LYS A 116 -1.10 -14.53 25.83
C LYS A 116 -0.39 -13.63 24.82
N GLY A 117 0.66 -12.93 25.28
CA GLY A 117 1.44 -12.01 24.45
C GLY A 117 0.85 -10.61 24.43
N ASP A 118 1.26 -9.83 23.43
CA ASP A 118 0.90 -8.42 23.30
C ASP A 118 -0.61 -8.23 23.13
N TRP A 119 -1.18 -7.30 23.89
CA TRP A 119 -2.57 -6.90 23.78
C TRP A 119 -2.67 -5.40 23.47
N ARG A 120 -3.60 -5.06 22.57
CA ARG A 120 -3.91 -3.68 22.21
C ARG A 120 -5.38 -3.39 22.45
N CYS A 121 -5.66 -2.26 23.08
CA CYS A 121 -7.03 -1.83 23.34
C CYS A 121 -7.75 -1.46 22.04
N PRO A 122 -9.11 -1.43 22.04
CA PRO A 122 -9.88 -1.09 20.86
C PRO A 122 -9.52 0.28 20.25
N ARG A 123 -9.08 1.24 21.07
CA ARG A 123 -8.61 2.55 20.60
C ARG A 123 -7.32 2.43 19.80
N CYS A 124 -6.31 1.72 20.31
CA CYS A 124 -5.06 1.50 19.60
C CYS A 124 -5.28 0.69 18.32
N LEU A 125 -6.14 -0.35 18.36
CA LEU A 125 -6.48 -1.13 17.18
C LEU A 125 -7.20 -0.27 16.13
N ALA A 126 -8.19 0.55 16.54
CA ALA A 126 -8.87 1.45 15.63
C ALA A 126 -7.91 2.49 15.03
N GLN A 127 -6.99 3.04 15.84
CA GLN A 127 -5.96 3.95 15.33
C GLN A 127 -5.07 3.25 14.30
N GLU A 128 -4.62 2.03 14.56
CA GLU A 128 -3.80 1.28 13.60
C GLU A 128 -4.56 0.95 12.32
N CYS A 129 -5.82 0.51 12.43
CA CYS A 129 -6.68 0.24 11.26
C CYS A 129 -7.06 1.52 10.49
N CYS A 130 -7.05 2.68 11.13
CA CYS A 130 -7.35 3.97 10.50
C CYS A 130 -6.11 4.72 10.03
N LYS A 131 -4.89 4.23 10.31
CA LYS A 131 -3.71 4.75 9.62
C LYS A 131 -3.94 4.50 8.12
N PRO A 132 -3.68 5.51 7.26
CA PRO A 132 -3.56 5.20 5.84
C PRO A 132 -2.55 4.06 5.74
N HIS A 133 -2.89 3.02 4.98
CA HIS A 133 -1.99 1.89 4.79
C HIS A 133 -0.69 2.46 4.23
N GLU A 134 0.31 2.71 5.09
CA GLU A 134 1.68 2.86 4.62
C GLU A 134 1.93 1.56 3.88
N ALA A 135 2.21 1.67 2.59
CA ALA A 135 2.37 0.50 1.74
C ALA A 135 3.53 -0.32 2.32
N PHE A 136 3.21 -1.39 3.04
CA PHE A 136 4.22 -2.36 3.46
C PHE A 136 4.66 -3.07 2.19
N GLY A 137 5.82 -2.71 1.65
CA GLY A 137 6.35 -3.25 0.39
C GLY A 137 6.80 -2.16 -0.57
N PHE A 138 6.54 -2.37 -1.86
CA PHE A 138 6.92 -1.46 -2.93
C PHE A 138 5.96 -0.28 -3.04
N GLU A 139 6.50 0.93 -3.19
CA GLU A 139 5.68 2.13 -3.43
C GLU A 139 4.96 2.03 -4.77
N GLN A 140 3.67 2.39 -4.79
CA GLN A 140 2.93 2.47 -6.04
C GLN A 140 3.46 3.63 -6.88
N ALA A 141 3.84 3.35 -8.12
CA ALA A 141 4.26 4.39 -9.05
C ALA A 141 3.13 5.43 -9.24
N HIS A 142 3.48 6.71 -9.20
CA HIS A 142 2.53 7.80 -9.43
C HIS A 142 2.10 7.94 -10.91
N ARG A 143 2.67 7.13 -11.81
CA ARG A 143 2.49 7.24 -13.25
C ARG A 143 1.78 6.01 -13.78
N ASP A 144 0.76 6.26 -14.60
CA ASP A 144 0.12 5.24 -15.40
C ASP A 144 0.84 5.09 -16.74
N TYR A 145 1.01 3.85 -17.18
CA TYR A 145 1.60 3.55 -18.48
C TYR A 145 0.63 2.76 -19.35
N SER A 146 0.62 3.07 -20.64
CA SER A 146 0.20 2.08 -21.63
C SER A 146 1.29 1.01 -21.79
N LEU A 147 0.92 -0.20 -22.21
CA LEU A 147 1.89 -1.28 -22.44
C LEU A 147 3.02 -0.87 -23.40
N ARG A 148 2.70 -0.06 -24.42
CA ARG A 148 3.69 0.48 -25.36
C ARG A 148 4.66 1.45 -24.68
N ALA A 149 4.13 2.39 -23.90
CA ALA A 149 4.94 3.40 -23.22
C ALA A 149 5.86 2.75 -22.17
N PHE A 150 5.35 1.78 -21.41
CA PHE A 150 6.14 1.00 -20.47
C PHE A 150 7.27 0.24 -21.18
N GLY A 151 6.96 -0.43 -22.31
CA GLY A 151 7.97 -1.14 -23.10
C GLY A 151 9.08 -0.22 -23.63
N GLN A 152 8.72 0.97 -24.12
CA GLN A 152 9.71 1.96 -24.58
C GLN A 152 10.62 2.45 -23.45
N MET A 153 10.04 2.71 -22.27
CA MET A 153 10.80 3.09 -21.08
C MET A 153 11.72 1.95 -20.61
N ALA A 154 11.20 0.72 -20.55
CA ALA A 154 11.95 -0.47 -20.14
C ALA A 154 13.13 -0.77 -21.09
N ASP A 155 12.91 -0.65 -22.40
CA ASP A 155 13.95 -0.85 -23.41
C ASP A 155 15.03 0.24 -23.31
N ALA A 156 14.64 1.51 -23.19
CA ALA A 156 15.56 2.62 -23.03
C ALA A 156 16.41 2.46 -21.76
N PHE A 157 15.78 2.12 -20.62
CA PHE A 157 16.48 1.84 -19.38
C PHE A 157 17.54 0.75 -19.56
N LYS A 158 17.17 -0.40 -20.12
CA LYS A 158 18.09 -1.53 -20.30
C LYS A 158 19.22 -1.17 -21.27
N SER A 159 18.92 -0.49 -22.38
CA SER A 159 19.95 -0.14 -23.35
C SER A 159 20.94 0.89 -22.82
N ASP A 160 20.46 1.88 -22.08
CA ASP A 160 21.29 2.95 -21.52
C ASP A 160 22.15 2.41 -20.37
N TYR A 161 21.57 1.56 -19.51
CA TYR A 161 22.27 0.95 -18.38
C TYR A 161 23.47 0.10 -18.83
N PHE A 162 23.25 -0.79 -19.82
CA PHE A 162 24.31 -1.68 -20.32
C PHE A 162 25.11 -1.09 -21.49
N ASN A 163 24.70 0.08 -22.01
CA ASN A 163 25.24 0.69 -23.22
C ASN A 163 25.29 -0.29 -24.43
N MET A 164 24.21 -1.04 -24.61
CA MET A 164 24.08 -2.11 -25.60
C MET A 164 22.62 -2.20 -26.11
N PRO A 165 22.37 -2.64 -27.36
CA PRO A 165 21.01 -2.98 -27.78
C PRO A 165 20.38 -4.03 -26.84
N VAL A 166 19.11 -3.88 -26.49
CA VAL A 166 18.43 -4.67 -25.44
C VAL A 166 18.48 -6.19 -25.64
N HIS A 167 18.50 -6.64 -26.90
CA HIS A 167 18.56 -8.05 -27.31
C HIS A 167 19.99 -8.62 -27.31
N MET A 168 21.00 -7.77 -27.18
CA MET A 168 22.41 -8.15 -27.15
C MET A 168 22.98 -8.26 -25.74
N VAL A 169 22.22 -7.83 -24.72
CA VAL A 169 22.64 -7.91 -23.31
C VAL A 169 22.53 -9.37 -22.83
N PRO A 170 23.65 -10.04 -22.48
CA PRO A 170 23.63 -11.44 -22.02
C PRO A 170 22.86 -11.59 -20.71
N MET A 171 22.15 -12.72 -20.54
CA MET A 171 21.37 -12.97 -19.32
C MET A 171 22.27 -13.08 -18.09
N GLU A 172 23.45 -13.68 -18.23
CA GLU A 172 24.44 -13.84 -17.17
C GLU A 172 24.98 -12.48 -16.70
N LEU A 173 25.06 -11.50 -17.61
CA LEU A 173 25.46 -10.14 -17.27
C LEU A 173 24.35 -9.45 -16.46
N VAL A 174 23.09 -9.60 -16.86
CA VAL A 174 21.94 -9.05 -16.12
C VAL A 174 21.85 -9.66 -14.73
N GLU A 175 21.98 -10.99 -14.61
CA GLU A 175 21.93 -11.69 -13.33
C GLU A 175 23.06 -11.27 -12.40
N LYS A 176 24.31 -11.25 -12.89
CA LYS A 176 25.46 -10.82 -12.10
C LYS A 176 25.28 -9.39 -11.60
N GLU A 177 24.78 -8.52 -12.46
CA GLU A 177 24.57 -7.11 -12.12
C GLU A 177 23.42 -6.91 -11.15
N PHE A 178 22.32 -7.64 -11.31
CA PHE A 178 21.20 -7.66 -10.37
C PHE A 178 21.68 -7.97 -8.94
N TRP A 179 22.44 -9.05 -8.77
CA TRP A 179 22.95 -9.42 -7.44
C TRP A 179 24.00 -8.45 -6.90
N ARG A 180 24.78 -7.81 -7.78
CA ARG A 180 25.69 -6.73 -7.39
C ARG A 180 24.91 -5.53 -6.84
N LEU A 181 23.84 -5.12 -7.51
CA LEU A 181 22.97 -4.01 -7.09
C LEU A 181 22.27 -4.31 -5.76
N VAL A 182 21.72 -5.52 -5.60
CA VAL A 182 21.08 -5.94 -4.33
C VAL A 182 22.05 -5.90 -3.16
N GLY A 183 23.35 -6.16 -3.40
CA GLY A 183 24.40 -6.07 -2.38
C GLY A 183 25.05 -4.69 -2.24
N ALA A 184 24.71 -3.72 -3.09
CA ALA A 184 25.29 -2.39 -3.06
C ALA A 184 24.54 -1.50 -2.06
N ILE A 185 25.29 -0.77 -1.22
CA ILE A 185 24.73 0.13 -0.21
C ILE A 185 24.73 1.59 -0.69
N GLU A 186 25.62 1.93 -1.61
CA GLU A 186 25.86 3.30 -2.07
C GLU A 186 25.26 3.60 -3.47
N GLU A 187 24.70 2.59 -4.13
CA GLU A 187 24.13 2.70 -5.47
C GLU A 187 22.62 2.46 -5.43
N ASP A 188 21.86 3.50 -5.77
CA ASP A 188 20.40 3.42 -5.85
C ASP A 188 19.96 3.20 -7.29
N VAL A 189 19.32 2.06 -7.56
CA VAL A 189 18.65 1.77 -8.83
C VAL A 189 17.18 1.52 -8.56
N THR A 190 16.32 2.40 -9.08
CA THR A 190 14.87 2.26 -9.00
C THR A 190 14.33 1.74 -10.32
N VAL A 191 13.43 0.75 -10.23
CA VAL A 191 12.74 0.17 -11.38
C VAL A 191 11.25 0.06 -11.07
N GLU A 192 10.43 0.00 -12.11
CA GLU A 192 8.98 -0.15 -11.98
C GLU A 192 8.58 -1.59 -12.30
N TYR A 193 7.51 -2.08 -11.67
CA TYR A 193 7.00 -3.42 -11.91
C TYR A 193 5.47 -3.39 -12.03
N GLY A 194 4.95 -3.71 -13.21
CA GLY A 194 3.52 -3.86 -13.45
C GLY A 194 3.00 -5.18 -12.90
N ALA A 195 2.99 -5.31 -11.57
CA ALA A 195 2.54 -6.50 -10.88
C ALA A 195 1.02 -6.51 -10.67
N ASP A 196 0.48 -7.70 -10.44
CA ASP A 196 -0.87 -7.91 -9.90
C ASP A 196 -2.01 -7.34 -10.76
N ILE A 197 -1.79 -7.30 -12.08
CA ILE A 197 -2.76 -6.76 -13.03
C ILE A 197 -3.87 -7.80 -13.25
N ALA A 198 -5.08 -7.49 -12.81
CA ALA A 198 -6.22 -8.38 -12.89
C ALA A 198 -6.64 -8.67 -14.36
N SER A 199 -6.56 -9.93 -14.78
CA SER A 199 -7.01 -10.33 -16.13
C SER A 199 -8.52 -10.10 -16.36
N LYS A 200 -9.31 -10.03 -15.29
CA LYS A 200 -10.74 -9.68 -15.35
C LYS A 200 -10.97 -8.27 -15.91
N GLU A 201 -10.06 -7.35 -15.64
CA GLU A 201 -10.16 -5.94 -16.06
C GLU A 201 -9.53 -5.73 -17.44
N PHE A 202 -8.34 -6.28 -17.65
CA PHE A 202 -7.51 -6.01 -18.84
C PHE A 202 -7.55 -7.11 -19.90
N GLY A 203 -8.23 -8.22 -19.61
CA GLY A 203 -8.24 -9.42 -20.43
C GLY A 203 -7.11 -10.39 -20.06
N SER A 204 -7.23 -11.63 -20.49
CA SER A 204 -6.20 -12.64 -20.30
C SER A 204 -5.18 -12.61 -21.44
N GLY A 205 -3.94 -13.01 -21.16
CA GLY A 205 -2.95 -13.28 -22.21
C GLY A 205 -3.30 -14.52 -23.06
N PHE A 206 -4.15 -15.41 -22.53
CA PHE A 206 -4.68 -16.56 -23.27
C PHE A 206 -6.04 -16.23 -23.90
N PRO A 207 -6.40 -16.88 -25.02
CA PRO A 207 -7.72 -16.72 -25.60
C PRO A 207 -8.79 -17.25 -24.64
N ILE A 208 -9.91 -16.52 -24.58
CA ILE A 208 -11.09 -16.87 -23.79
C ILE A 208 -12.31 -17.01 -24.71
N PRO A 209 -13.19 -17.99 -24.46
CA PRO A 209 -14.44 -18.12 -25.21
C PRO A 209 -15.26 -16.83 -25.14
N ASN A 210 -15.84 -16.41 -26.27
CA ASN A 210 -16.63 -15.18 -26.38
C ASN A 210 -15.88 -13.89 -25.98
N GLY A 211 -14.55 -13.92 -25.99
CA GLY A 211 -13.72 -12.74 -25.75
C GLY A 211 -13.82 -11.69 -26.86
N LYS A 212 -13.28 -10.49 -26.59
CA LYS A 212 -13.20 -9.40 -27.58
C LYS A 212 -12.32 -9.75 -28.78
N PHE A 213 -11.34 -10.65 -28.59
CA PHE A 213 -10.41 -11.07 -29.63
C PHE A 213 -10.96 -12.29 -30.38
N LYS A 214 -11.04 -12.19 -31.72
CA LYS A 214 -11.40 -13.32 -32.57
C LYS A 214 -10.20 -14.23 -32.77
N VAL A 215 -10.30 -15.44 -32.24
CA VAL A 215 -9.26 -16.47 -32.34
C VAL A 215 -9.23 -17.04 -33.75
N SER A 216 -8.04 -17.28 -34.29
CA SER A 216 -7.88 -17.92 -35.60
C SER A 216 -8.22 -19.42 -35.51
N PRO A 217 -8.64 -20.08 -36.59
CA PRO A 217 -8.92 -21.52 -36.56
C PRO A 217 -7.74 -22.38 -36.11
N ALA A 218 -6.49 -21.94 -36.36
CA ALA A 218 -5.29 -22.65 -35.92
C ALA A 218 -5.07 -22.60 -34.40
N ASP A 219 -5.64 -21.59 -33.74
CA ASP A 219 -5.43 -21.29 -32.32
C ASP A 219 -6.64 -21.66 -31.44
N GLU A 220 -7.76 -22.09 -32.04
CA GLU A 220 -8.96 -22.48 -31.28
C GLU A 220 -8.69 -23.58 -30.24
N LYS A 221 -7.70 -24.45 -30.50
CA LYS A 221 -7.25 -25.47 -29.55
C LYS A 221 -6.85 -24.90 -28.18
N TYR A 222 -6.38 -23.65 -28.12
CA TYR A 222 -5.96 -22.99 -26.88
C TYR A 222 -7.14 -22.56 -26.01
N LEU A 223 -8.35 -22.42 -26.57
CA LEU A 223 -9.56 -22.06 -25.81
C LEU A 223 -9.90 -23.13 -24.76
N ASN A 224 -9.81 -24.40 -25.15
CA ASN A 224 -10.19 -25.55 -24.31
C ASN A 224 -8.98 -26.29 -23.71
N CYS A 225 -7.76 -25.78 -23.92
CA CYS A 225 -6.56 -26.41 -23.40
C CYS A 225 -6.54 -26.31 -21.87
N GLY A 226 -6.23 -27.41 -21.18
CA GLY A 226 -6.08 -27.41 -19.71
C GLY A 226 -4.91 -26.55 -19.19
N TRP A 227 -3.93 -26.26 -20.05
CA TRP A 227 -2.80 -25.35 -19.75
C TRP A 227 -3.12 -23.87 -19.98
N ASN A 228 -4.31 -23.56 -20.50
CA ASN A 228 -4.81 -22.19 -20.48
C ASN A 228 -5.13 -21.82 -19.03
N LEU A 229 -4.45 -20.82 -18.48
CA LEU A 229 -4.58 -20.48 -17.06
C LEU A 229 -6.00 -20.06 -16.64
N ASN A 230 -6.84 -19.65 -17.59
CA ASN A 230 -8.26 -19.38 -17.31
C ASN A 230 -9.07 -20.66 -17.04
N ASN A 231 -8.58 -21.82 -17.49
CA ASN A 231 -9.24 -23.11 -17.34
C ASN A 231 -8.67 -23.92 -16.17
N LEU A 232 -7.44 -23.63 -15.74
CA LEU A 232 -6.66 -24.47 -14.82
C LEU A 232 -7.39 -24.74 -13.50
N ALA A 233 -7.93 -23.69 -12.87
CA ALA A 233 -8.67 -23.80 -11.61
C ALA A 233 -9.97 -24.61 -11.75
N MET A 234 -10.54 -24.64 -12.95
CA MET A 234 -11.84 -25.27 -13.26
C MET A 234 -11.70 -26.70 -13.79
N MET A 235 -10.49 -27.25 -13.86
CA MET A 235 -10.27 -28.62 -14.28
C MET A 235 -10.67 -29.62 -13.19
N ASN A 236 -11.40 -30.68 -13.53
CA ASN A 236 -11.67 -31.77 -12.60
C ASN A 236 -10.38 -32.55 -12.27
N PRO A 237 -10.15 -32.96 -10.99
CA PRO A 237 -11.06 -32.89 -9.84
C PRO A 237 -10.79 -31.69 -8.88
N SER A 238 -10.44 -30.51 -9.39
CA SER A 238 -10.14 -29.33 -8.56
C SER A 238 -11.31 -28.94 -7.65
N VAL A 239 -11.02 -28.75 -6.35
CA VAL A 239 -12.00 -28.22 -5.38
C VAL A 239 -12.40 -26.78 -5.69
N LEU A 240 -11.59 -26.04 -6.45
CA LEU A 240 -11.88 -24.66 -6.87
C LEU A 240 -13.09 -24.60 -7.80
N THR A 241 -13.52 -25.72 -8.39
CA THR A 241 -14.78 -25.80 -9.15
C THR A 241 -16.02 -25.49 -8.29
N HIS A 242 -15.93 -25.58 -6.96
CA HIS A 242 -17.00 -25.19 -6.03
C HIS A 242 -16.96 -23.69 -5.65
N VAL A 243 -15.91 -22.97 -6.01
CA VAL A 243 -15.81 -21.52 -5.79
C VAL A 243 -16.55 -20.82 -6.93
N THR A 244 -17.65 -20.14 -6.60
CA THR A 244 -18.51 -19.47 -7.59
C THR A 244 -18.07 -18.04 -7.91
N ALA A 245 -17.11 -17.51 -7.15
CA ALA A 245 -16.57 -16.18 -7.35
C ALA A 245 -15.34 -16.21 -8.28
N ASP A 246 -15.27 -15.20 -9.14
CA ASP A 246 -14.04 -14.90 -9.88
C ASP A 246 -13.04 -14.24 -8.94
N ILE A 247 -11.98 -14.96 -8.58
CA ILE A 247 -10.92 -14.46 -7.73
C ILE A 247 -9.63 -14.44 -8.56
N CYS A 248 -9.22 -13.24 -8.96
CA CYS A 248 -7.96 -13.05 -9.65
C CYS A 248 -6.80 -13.54 -8.76
N GLY A 249 -5.86 -14.30 -9.33
CA GLY A 249 -4.76 -14.96 -8.62
C GLY A 249 -5.13 -16.38 -8.15
N MET A 250 -6.41 -16.76 -8.20
CA MET A 250 -6.88 -18.09 -7.79
C MET A 250 -7.66 -18.80 -8.90
N THR A 251 -8.81 -18.25 -9.30
CA THR A 251 -9.65 -18.82 -10.38
C THR A 251 -9.41 -18.15 -11.73
N LEU A 252 -8.90 -16.91 -11.71
CA LEU A 252 -8.47 -16.18 -12.90
C LEU A 252 -6.98 -15.80 -12.78
N PRO A 253 -6.23 -15.71 -13.89
CA PRO A 253 -4.81 -15.36 -13.82
C PRO A 253 -4.58 -13.89 -13.48
N TRP A 254 -3.42 -13.59 -12.91
CA TRP A 254 -2.83 -12.24 -12.89
C TRP A 254 -1.88 -12.07 -14.07
N LEU A 255 -1.75 -10.84 -14.53
CA LEU A 255 -0.75 -10.43 -15.51
C LEU A 255 0.38 -9.70 -14.79
N TYR A 256 1.60 -9.92 -15.27
CA TYR A 256 2.80 -9.27 -14.78
C TYR A 256 3.56 -8.69 -15.97
N VAL A 257 3.89 -7.40 -15.91
CA VAL A 257 4.68 -6.70 -16.92
C VAL A 257 5.97 -6.21 -16.26
N GLY A 258 7.05 -6.95 -16.50
CA GLY A 258 8.36 -6.66 -15.93
C GLY A 258 9.24 -5.80 -16.84
N MET A 259 10.26 -5.18 -16.24
CA MET A 259 11.38 -4.55 -16.92
C MET A 259 12.70 -5.12 -16.40
N CYS A 260 13.84 -4.66 -16.93
CA CYS A 260 15.13 -5.11 -16.42
C CYS A 260 15.24 -4.81 -14.91
N PHE A 261 15.67 -5.81 -14.13
CA PHE A 261 15.79 -5.79 -12.66
C PHE A 261 14.48 -5.75 -11.85
N SER A 262 13.29 -5.64 -12.46
CA SER A 262 12.04 -5.81 -11.70
C SER A 262 12.00 -7.21 -11.10
N SER A 263 11.77 -7.33 -9.79
CA SER A 263 11.85 -8.59 -9.06
C SER A 263 10.68 -8.76 -8.08
N PHE A 264 10.48 -9.98 -7.61
CA PHE A 264 9.55 -10.32 -6.55
C PHE A 264 10.33 -11.01 -5.42
N CYS A 265 9.97 -10.72 -4.17
CA CYS A 265 10.62 -11.32 -3.01
C CYS A 265 10.21 -12.80 -2.84
N TRP A 266 11.05 -13.54 -2.11
CA TRP A 266 10.78 -14.93 -1.71
C TRP A 266 9.57 -15.05 -0.79
#